data_AF-A0A5U6UY15-F1
#
_entry.id   AF-A0A5U6UY15-F1
#
_cell.length_a   1.000
_cell.length_b   1.000
_cell.length_c   1.000
_cell.angle_alpha   90.00
_cell.angle_beta   90.00
_cell.angle_gamma   90.00
#
_symmetry.space_group_name_H-M   'P 1'
#
loop_
_entity.id
_entity.type
_entity.pdbx_description
1 polymer ?
#
loop_
_entity_poly.entity_id
_entity_poly.type
_entity_poly.pdbx_seq_one_letter_code
_entity_poly.pdbx_strand_id
1 'polypeptide(L)'
;MNRKVLALLVPALLVAGAANAAEVYNKNGNKLDLYGKVDGLRYFSDNAGDDGDQSYARIGFKGETQINDMLTGYGQWEYNMQASGTEGNRDTSWTRLGFAGLKFGEYGSFDYGRNYGVIYDVEAWTDVLPEFGGDSYTQTDVYMLQRANGLATYRNTDFFGLVEGWNFALQYQGNNESGNNAFGQ
;
A
#
# COMPACT_ATOMS: atom_id res chain seq x y z
N MET A 1 9.82 -9.91 37.28
CA MET A 1 9.60 -8.57 36.70
C MET A 1 9.00 -8.74 35.31
N ASN A 2 7.96 -7.97 34.99
CA ASN A 2 6.96 -8.18 33.94
C ASN A 2 7.48 -8.45 32.52
N ARG A 3 7.13 -9.60 31.92
CA ARG A 3 7.14 -9.80 30.46
C ARG A 3 5.79 -9.34 29.89
N LYS A 4 5.57 -8.02 29.83
CA LYS A 4 4.44 -7.40 29.13
C LYS A 4 4.95 -6.49 28.00
N VAL A 5 5.87 -7.01 27.20
CA VAL A 5 6.23 -6.41 25.92
C VAL A 5 6.27 -7.55 24.93
N LEU A 6 5.08 -8.03 24.54
CA LEU A 6 4.98 -8.88 23.36
C LEU A 6 4.87 -7.92 22.17
N ALA A 7 5.99 -7.86 21.45
CA ALA A 7 6.31 -7.06 20.30
C ALA A 7 5.11 -6.70 19.39
N LEU A 8 4.76 -5.41 19.34
CA LEU A 8 4.26 -4.81 18.11
C LEU A 8 5.44 -4.72 17.12
N LEU A 9 5.86 -5.85 16.55
CA LEU A 9 6.69 -5.87 15.35
C LEU A 9 5.75 -5.64 14.16
N VAL A 10 5.37 -4.37 14.00
CA VAL A 10 4.67 -3.89 12.82
C VAL A 10 5.73 -3.73 11.73
N PRO A 11 5.67 -4.50 10.63
CA PRO A 11 6.53 -4.29 9.47
C PRO A 11 6.56 -2.81 9.11
N ALA A 12 7.74 -2.25 8.84
CA ALA A 12 7.90 -0.82 8.55
C ALA A 12 6.96 -0.31 7.43
N LEU A 13 6.61 -1.18 6.47
CA LEU A 13 5.62 -0.90 5.40
C LEU A 13 4.18 -0.73 5.92
N LEU A 14 3.80 -1.40 7.02
CA LEU A 14 2.51 -1.19 7.67
C LEU A 14 2.49 0.16 8.42
N VAL A 15 3.64 0.66 8.86
CA VAL A 15 3.78 1.92 9.62
C VAL A 15 3.70 3.17 8.74
N ALA A 16 4.16 3.12 7.48
CA ALA A 16 4.25 4.30 6.61
C ALA A 16 2.90 5.01 6.32
N GLY A 17 1.76 4.36 6.60
CA GLY A 17 0.41 4.98 6.52
C GLY A 17 -0.38 4.96 7.84
N ALA A 18 0.19 4.46 8.94
CA ALA A 18 -0.53 4.26 10.19
C ALA A 18 -0.56 5.50 11.11
N ALA A 19 0.28 6.51 10.86
CA ALA A 19 0.38 7.68 11.74
C ALA A 19 -0.93 8.50 11.86
N ASN A 20 -1.86 8.37 10.90
CA ASN A 20 -3.16 9.04 10.91
C ASN A 20 -4.35 8.09 10.70
N ALA A 21 -4.17 6.78 10.92
CA ALA A 21 -5.26 5.82 10.82
C ALA A 21 -6.10 5.82 12.11
N ALA A 22 -7.42 5.68 11.97
CA ALA A 22 -8.35 5.54 13.08
C ALA A 22 -8.77 4.06 13.21
N GLU A 23 -8.40 3.42 14.32
CA GLU A 23 -8.94 2.10 14.69
C GLU A 23 -10.42 2.25 15.00
N VAL A 24 -11.28 1.70 14.13
CA VAL A 24 -12.75 1.77 14.28
C VAL A 24 -13.36 0.48 14.79
N TYR A 25 -12.61 -0.63 14.73
CA TYR A 25 -13.04 -1.91 15.23
C TYR A 25 -11.85 -2.69 15.79
N ASN A 26 -12.02 -3.23 17.00
CA ASN A 26 -11.05 -4.12 17.61
C ASN A 26 -11.77 -5.07 18.56
N LYS A 27 -12.07 -6.27 18.08
CA LYS A 27 -12.79 -7.29 18.85
C LYS A 27 -12.46 -8.68 18.36
N ASN A 28 -12.31 -9.62 19.30
CA ASN A 28 -12.10 -11.04 19.04
C ASN A 28 -10.93 -11.32 18.07
N GLY A 29 -9.78 -10.66 18.26
CA GLY A 29 -8.61 -10.84 17.39
C GLY A 29 -8.74 -10.21 16.01
N ASN A 30 -9.82 -9.49 15.71
CA ASN A 30 -10.01 -8.76 14.46
C ASN A 30 -9.85 -7.27 14.72
N LYS A 31 -9.07 -6.61 13.86
CA LYS A 31 -8.85 -5.16 13.87
C LYS A 31 -9.20 -4.58 12.51
N LEU A 32 -9.79 -3.39 12.51
CA LEU A 32 -10.05 -2.61 11.31
C LEU A 32 -9.68 -1.15 11.57
N ASP A 33 -8.72 -0.68 10.79
CA ASP A 33 -8.31 0.71 10.74
C ASP A 33 -8.87 1.35 9.48
N LEU A 34 -9.51 2.51 9.63
CA LEU A 34 -9.86 3.39 8.51
C LEU A 34 -8.85 4.51 8.45
N TYR A 35 -8.37 4.84 7.25
CA TYR A 35 -7.42 5.92 7.05
C TYR A 35 -7.74 6.67 5.77
N GLY A 36 -7.19 7.87 5.65
CA GLY A 36 -7.40 8.70 4.49
C GLY A 36 -6.82 10.09 4.66
N LYS A 37 -7.01 10.92 3.65
CA LYS A 37 -6.72 12.34 3.68
C LYS A 37 -7.60 13.10 2.70
N VAL A 38 -7.74 14.40 2.94
CA VAL A 38 -8.25 15.37 1.98
C VAL A 38 -7.14 16.38 1.77
N ASP A 39 -6.75 16.58 0.52
CA ASP A 39 -5.63 17.43 0.13
C ASP A 39 -6.16 18.58 -0.73
N GLY A 40 -6.16 19.79 -0.17
CA GLY A 40 -6.54 21.01 -0.90
C GLY A 40 -5.31 21.57 -1.59
N LEU A 41 -5.21 21.38 -2.91
CA LEU A 41 -3.96 21.56 -3.65
C LEU A 41 -4.17 22.48 -4.86
N ARG A 42 -3.31 23.50 -5.02
CA ARG A 42 -3.27 24.38 -6.20
C ARG A 42 -1.86 24.40 -6.76
N TYR A 43 -1.71 24.04 -8.03
CA TYR A 43 -0.42 24.13 -8.72
C TYR A 43 -0.34 25.42 -9.49
N PHE A 44 0.67 26.27 -9.22
CA PHE A 44 0.95 27.45 -10.03
C PHE A 44 2.02 27.12 -11.07
N SER A 45 1.66 27.12 -12.35
CA SER A 45 2.56 26.73 -13.44
C SER A 45 2.35 27.58 -14.69
N ASP A 46 3.43 27.84 -15.44
CA ASP A 46 3.34 28.42 -16.78
C ASP A 46 2.79 27.39 -17.79
N ASN A 47 2.89 26.09 -17.48
CA ASN A 47 2.25 25.04 -18.25
C ASN A 47 0.77 24.93 -17.89
N ALA A 48 -0.10 25.34 -18.82
CA ALA A 48 -1.55 25.35 -18.64
C ALA A 48 -2.16 23.96 -18.36
N GLY A 49 -1.47 22.86 -18.69
CA GLY A 49 -1.92 21.50 -18.36
C GLY A 49 -1.72 21.12 -16.89
N ASP A 50 -0.78 21.78 -16.21
CA ASP A 50 -0.44 21.51 -14.81
C ASP A 50 -0.99 22.59 -13.87
N ASP A 51 -1.20 23.81 -14.39
CA ASP A 51 -1.77 24.92 -13.62
C ASP A 51 -3.25 24.68 -13.31
N GLY A 52 -3.62 24.85 -12.06
CA GLY A 52 -5.00 24.73 -11.64
C GLY A 52 -5.18 24.02 -10.32
N ASP A 53 -6.46 23.89 -9.94
CA ASP A 53 -6.85 23.09 -8.80
C ASP A 53 -6.50 21.62 -9.04
N GLN A 54 -5.80 21.03 -8.07
CA GLN A 54 -5.37 19.63 -8.06
C GLN A 54 -5.93 18.91 -6.83
N SER A 55 -6.92 19.49 -6.15
CA SER A 55 -7.48 18.94 -4.92
C SER A 55 -7.96 17.50 -5.11
N TYR A 56 -7.67 16.65 -4.12
CA TYR A 56 -8.05 15.24 -4.13
C TYR A 56 -8.28 14.70 -2.72
N ALA A 57 -8.95 13.55 -2.64
CA ALA A 57 -9.13 12.82 -1.41
C ALA A 57 -8.69 11.36 -1.59
N ARG A 58 -8.19 10.77 -0.51
CA ARG A 58 -7.91 9.34 -0.42
C ARG A 58 -8.61 8.75 0.79
N ILE A 59 -9.12 7.55 0.62
CA ILE A 59 -9.70 6.75 1.71
C ILE A 59 -9.26 5.30 1.54
N GLY A 60 -9.06 4.62 2.66
CA GLY A 60 -8.70 3.22 2.67
C GLY A 60 -8.99 2.57 4.00
N PHE A 61 -8.81 1.25 4.03
CA PHE A 61 -8.85 0.49 5.25
C PHE A 61 -7.71 -0.53 5.30
N LYS A 62 -7.30 -0.87 6.51
CA LYS A 62 -6.41 -1.99 6.83
C LYS A 62 -7.14 -2.89 7.81
N GLY A 63 -7.31 -4.14 7.44
CA GLY A 63 -7.94 -5.15 8.28
C GLY A 63 -6.94 -6.24 8.64
N GLU A 64 -6.93 -6.66 9.90
CA GLU A 64 -6.13 -7.79 10.37
C GLU A 64 -7.00 -8.74 11.19
N THR A 65 -6.77 -10.04 11.03
CA THR A 65 -7.41 -11.10 11.81
C THR A 65 -6.37 -12.07 12.32
N GLN A 66 -6.27 -12.20 13.65
CA GLN A 66 -5.42 -13.21 14.26
C GLN A 66 -6.09 -14.58 14.10
N ILE A 67 -5.47 -15.46 13.32
CA ILE A 67 -5.99 -16.82 13.07
C ILE A 67 -5.51 -17.75 14.18
N ASN A 68 -4.22 -17.68 14.53
CA ASN A 68 -3.63 -18.33 15.69
C ASN A 68 -2.34 -17.58 16.13
N ASP A 69 -1.56 -18.17 17.04
CA ASP A 69 -0.35 -17.53 17.59
C ASP A 69 0.75 -17.26 16.55
N MET A 70 0.77 -18.00 15.43
CA MET A 70 1.80 -17.88 14.39
C MET A 70 1.24 -17.40 13.04
N LEU A 71 -0.07 -17.23 12.91
CA LEU A 71 -0.73 -16.91 11.64
C LEU A 71 -1.71 -15.75 11.80
N THR A 72 -1.47 -14.69 11.04
CA THR A 72 -2.36 -13.53 10.94
C THR A 72 -2.75 -13.31 9.50
N GLY A 73 -4.05 -13.20 9.22
CA GLY A 73 -4.55 -12.74 7.93
C GLY A 73 -4.66 -11.22 7.91
N TYR A 74 -4.37 -10.61 6.77
CA TYR A 74 -4.51 -9.17 6.59
C TYR A 74 -5.02 -8.81 5.21
N GLY A 75 -5.59 -7.62 5.09
CA GLY A 75 -6.00 -7.04 3.82
C GLY A 75 -5.95 -5.51 3.87
N GLN A 76 -5.65 -4.90 2.73
CA GLN A 76 -5.61 -3.46 2.59
C GLN A 76 -6.26 -3.04 1.28
N TRP A 77 -7.04 -1.96 1.35
CA TRP A 77 -7.56 -1.26 0.20
C TRP A 77 -7.32 0.24 0.35
N GLU A 78 -6.99 0.90 -0.75
CA GLU A 78 -6.79 2.36 -0.82
C GLU A 78 -7.37 2.88 -2.14
N TYR A 79 -8.16 3.95 -2.05
CA TYR A 79 -8.89 4.55 -3.16
C TYR A 79 -8.56 6.04 -3.29
N ASN A 80 -8.37 6.50 -4.52
CA ASN A 80 -8.14 7.91 -4.86
C ASN A 80 -9.38 8.50 -5.52
N MET A 81 -9.72 9.74 -5.18
CA MET A 81 -10.81 10.51 -5.77
C MET A 81 -10.32 11.93 -6.06
N GLN A 82 -10.30 12.35 -7.33
CA GLN A 82 -10.04 13.75 -7.65
C GLN A 82 -11.25 14.61 -7.29
N ALA A 83 -11.00 15.78 -6.71
CA ALA A 83 -12.01 16.75 -6.29
C ALA A 83 -11.91 18.08 -7.05
N SER A 84 -10.99 18.20 -8.01
CA SER A 84 -10.78 19.41 -8.82
C SER A 84 -11.59 19.47 -10.12
N GLY A 85 -12.27 18.38 -10.48
CA GLY A 85 -13.09 18.29 -11.70
C GLY A 85 -14.56 18.64 -11.47
N THR A 86 -15.31 18.82 -12.56
CA THR A 86 -16.78 18.96 -12.48
C THR A 86 -17.45 17.60 -12.26
N GLU A 87 -18.68 17.58 -11.76
CA GLU A 87 -19.47 16.34 -11.55
C GLU A 87 -19.71 15.55 -12.85
N GLY A 88 -19.60 16.19 -14.01
CA GLY A 88 -19.70 15.53 -15.32
C GLY A 88 -18.44 14.76 -15.74
N ASN A 89 -17.31 14.99 -15.07
CA ASN A 89 -16.05 14.30 -15.36
C ASN A 89 -16.18 12.82 -14.97
N ARG A 90 -15.76 11.94 -15.87
CA ARG A 90 -15.71 10.49 -15.63
C ARG A 90 -14.27 10.06 -15.36
N ASP A 91 -14.11 8.88 -14.76
CA ASP A 91 -12.83 8.20 -14.57
C ASP A 91 -11.79 9.00 -13.73
N THR A 92 -12.29 9.81 -12.80
CA THR A 92 -11.49 10.64 -11.88
C THR A 92 -11.18 9.95 -10.54
N SER A 93 -11.44 8.65 -10.43
CA SER A 93 -11.22 7.88 -9.22
C SER A 93 -10.76 6.47 -9.53
N TRP A 94 -9.86 5.93 -8.70
CA TRP A 94 -9.24 4.63 -8.97
C TRP A 94 -8.69 3.99 -7.69
N THR A 95 -8.60 2.67 -7.70
CA THR A 95 -7.94 1.89 -6.65
C THR A 95 -6.42 2.07 -6.76
N ARG A 96 -5.80 2.53 -5.68
CA ARG A 96 -4.34 2.59 -5.55
C ARG A 96 -3.79 1.25 -5.06
N LEU A 97 -4.35 0.73 -3.97
CA LEU A 97 -3.96 -0.55 -3.39
C LEU A 97 -5.19 -1.44 -3.18
N GLY A 98 -5.02 -2.75 -3.35
CA GLY A 98 -6.07 -3.73 -3.13
C GLY A 98 -5.47 -5.12 -3.10
N PHE A 99 -5.13 -5.59 -1.91
CA PHE A 99 -4.46 -6.88 -1.71
C PHE A 99 -4.86 -7.54 -0.40
N ALA A 100 -4.63 -8.84 -0.33
CA ALA A 100 -4.78 -9.64 0.88
C ALA A 100 -3.55 -10.53 1.07
N GLY A 101 -3.27 -10.90 2.31
CA GLY A 101 -2.11 -11.71 2.64
C GLY A 101 -2.19 -12.42 3.97
N LEU A 102 -1.15 -13.21 4.22
CA LEU A 102 -0.92 -13.97 5.43
C LEU A 102 0.47 -13.66 5.97
N LYS A 103 0.58 -13.47 7.28
CA LYS A 103 1.84 -13.34 8.01
C LYS A 103 2.06 -14.59 8.87
N PHE A 104 3.23 -15.20 8.73
CA PHE A 104 3.61 -16.47 9.34
C PHE A 104 4.64 -16.28 10.46
N GLY A 105 4.33 -15.44 11.46
CA GLY A 105 5.26 -15.10 12.53
C GLY A 105 6.58 -14.53 11.98
N GLU A 106 7.71 -15.15 12.36
CA GLU A 106 9.07 -14.80 11.91
C GLU A 106 9.43 -15.35 10.52
N TYR A 107 8.62 -16.26 9.98
CA TYR A 107 8.86 -16.85 8.65
C TYR A 107 8.44 -15.93 7.50
N GLY A 108 8.00 -14.71 7.79
CA GLY A 108 7.69 -13.68 6.80
C GLY A 108 6.19 -13.57 6.50
N SER A 109 5.88 -12.94 5.37
CA SER A 109 4.52 -12.73 4.89
C SER A 109 4.42 -12.98 3.39
N PHE A 110 3.23 -13.35 2.95
CA PHE A 110 2.88 -13.47 1.55
C PHE A 110 1.58 -12.72 1.28
N ASP A 111 1.57 -11.89 0.25
CA ASP A 111 0.37 -11.18 -0.23
C ASP A 111 0.22 -11.26 -1.73
N TYR A 112 -1.05 -11.15 -2.17
CA TYR A 112 -1.42 -11.09 -3.57
C TYR A 112 -2.44 -9.98 -3.84
N GLY A 113 -2.24 -9.24 -4.93
CA GLY A 113 -3.20 -8.26 -5.43
C GLY A 113 -2.54 -7.08 -6.14
N ARG A 114 -3.20 -5.92 -6.08
CA ARG A 114 -2.62 -4.63 -6.48
C ARG A 114 -1.84 -4.05 -5.32
N ASN A 115 -0.51 -4.11 -5.41
CA ASN A 115 0.39 -3.66 -4.34
C ASN A 115 1.57 -2.87 -4.93
N TYR A 116 2.49 -2.40 -4.10
CA TYR A 116 3.77 -1.86 -4.53
C TYR A 116 4.72 -2.95 -5.02
N GLY A 117 5.42 -2.66 -6.10
CA GLY A 117 6.54 -3.46 -6.60
C GLY A 117 7.74 -3.39 -5.67
N VAL A 118 8.53 -4.46 -5.59
CA VAL A 118 9.69 -4.53 -4.65
C VAL A 118 10.80 -3.54 -4.97
N ILE A 119 10.87 -3.00 -6.19
CA ILE A 119 11.81 -1.91 -6.53
C ILE A 119 11.49 -0.65 -5.70
N TYR A 120 10.22 -0.44 -5.39
CA TYR A 120 9.78 0.70 -4.59
C TYR A 120 10.18 0.59 -3.11
N ASP A 121 10.61 -0.57 -2.62
CA ASP A 121 11.15 -0.71 -1.26
C ASP A 121 12.39 0.17 -1.03
N VAL A 122 13.14 0.47 -2.11
CA VAL A 122 14.32 1.35 -2.09
C VAL A 122 13.93 2.78 -2.49
N GLU A 123 13.14 2.96 -3.55
CA GLU A 123 12.71 4.30 -4.02
C GLU A 123 11.97 5.08 -2.93
N ALA A 124 11.17 4.39 -2.11
CA ALA A 124 10.40 5.01 -1.03
C ALA A 124 11.27 5.75 -0.01
N TRP A 125 12.58 5.52 0.03
CA TRP A 125 13.50 6.28 0.89
C TRP A 125 13.70 7.72 0.41
N THR A 126 13.52 7.97 -0.88
CA THR A 126 13.67 9.30 -1.50
C THR A 126 12.34 9.94 -1.88
N ASP A 127 11.25 9.17 -1.97
CA ASP A 127 9.88 9.66 -2.19
C ASP A 127 9.26 10.24 -0.90
N VAL A 128 9.89 11.29 -0.37
CA VAL A 128 9.57 11.94 0.91
C VAL A 128 9.51 13.47 0.81
N LEU A 129 9.41 13.98 -0.41
CA LEU A 129 9.26 15.40 -0.68
C LEU A 129 7.81 15.87 -0.35
N PRO A 130 7.57 17.19 -0.23
CA PRO A 130 6.25 17.69 0.15
C PRO A 130 5.10 17.37 -0.82
N GLU A 131 5.37 17.23 -2.13
CA GLU A 131 4.34 16.95 -3.15
C GLU A 131 4.90 16.23 -4.38
N PHE A 132 5.95 16.78 -5.01
CA PHE A 132 6.60 16.19 -6.18
C PHE A 132 7.58 15.06 -5.80
N GLY A 133 8.22 14.43 -6.78
CA GLY A 133 9.20 13.36 -6.55
C GLY A 133 8.61 11.96 -6.73
N GLY A 134 9.46 10.94 -6.53
CA GLY A 134 9.07 9.55 -6.78
C GLY A 134 8.74 9.28 -8.26
N ASP A 135 9.32 10.06 -9.17
CA ASP A 135 8.97 10.11 -10.60
C ASP A 135 10.20 10.07 -11.53
N SER A 136 11.40 9.84 -11.00
CA SER A 136 12.65 9.81 -11.78
C SER A 136 12.70 8.64 -12.77
N TYR A 137 12.40 7.44 -12.29
CA TYR A 137 12.17 6.23 -13.10
C TYR A 137 10.88 5.51 -12.70
N THR A 138 10.34 5.87 -11.53
CA THR A 138 9.22 5.23 -10.86
C THR A 138 7.90 5.62 -11.53
N GLN A 139 7.18 4.62 -12.04
CA GLN A 139 5.91 4.82 -12.76
C GLN A 139 4.88 3.80 -12.28
N THR A 140 3.63 4.24 -12.14
CA THR A 140 2.50 3.37 -11.80
C THR A 140 2.18 2.47 -12.99
N ASP A 141 1.92 1.19 -12.76
CA ASP A 141 1.54 0.22 -13.79
C ASP A 141 2.60 -0.04 -14.88
N VAL A 142 3.87 0.29 -14.61
CA VAL A 142 5.03 -0.03 -15.45
C VAL A 142 5.90 -1.05 -14.71
N TYR A 143 5.80 -2.32 -15.12
CA TYR A 143 6.46 -3.47 -14.48
C TYR A 143 6.22 -3.46 -12.95
N MET A 144 7.31 -3.55 -12.16
CA MET A 144 7.30 -3.53 -10.70
C MET A 144 7.98 -2.26 -10.14
N LEU A 145 7.97 -1.15 -10.89
CA LEU A 145 8.65 0.09 -10.51
C LEU A 145 7.92 0.85 -9.39
N GLN A 146 6.59 0.77 -9.36
CA GLN A 146 5.75 1.34 -8.30
C GLN A 146 4.54 0.43 -8.04
N ARG A 147 3.31 0.95 -7.92
CA ARG A 147 2.10 0.12 -7.79
C ARG A 147 1.81 -0.58 -9.10
N ALA A 148 1.45 -1.85 -9.02
CA ALA A 148 1.06 -2.63 -10.19
C ALA A 148 0.06 -3.73 -9.84
N ASN A 149 -0.58 -4.30 -10.87
CA ASN A 149 -1.56 -5.38 -10.72
C ASN A 149 -0.90 -6.77 -10.71
N GLY A 150 -1.55 -7.71 -10.01
CA GLY A 150 -1.22 -9.14 -10.08
C GLY A 150 0.13 -9.49 -9.46
N LEU A 151 0.50 -8.80 -8.38
CA LEU A 151 1.77 -9.04 -7.66
C LEU A 151 1.57 -10.11 -6.60
N ALA A 152 2.36 -11.18 -6.67
CA ALA A 152 2.57 -12.14 -5.59
C ALA A 152 3.88 -11.78 -4.89
N THR A 153 3.81 -11.31 -3.65
CA THR A 153 4.98 -10.78 -2.92
C THR A 153 5.21 -11.59 -1.67
N TYR A 154 6.39 -12.18 -1.55
CA TYR A 154 6.90 -12.72 -0.30
C TYR A 154 7.88 -11.73 0.32
N ARG A 155 7.74 -11.47 1.62
CA ARG A 155 8.62 -10.58 2.39
C ARG A 155 9.05 -11.28 3.65
N ASN A 156 10.29 -11.04 4.06
CA ASN A 156 10.81 -11.51 5.32
C ASN A 156 11.69 -10.44 5.97
N THR A 157 11.45 -10.22 7.25
CA THR A 157 12.25 -9.34 8.11
C THR A 157 13.23 -10.18 8.92
N ASP A 158 14.42 -9.63 9.16
CA ASP A 158 15.49 -10.23 9.95
C ASP A 158 16.03 -11.57 9.42
N PHE A 159 15.90 -11.81 8.11
CA PHE A 159 16.35 -13.00 7.38
C PHE A 159 16.07 -14.31 8.16
N PHE A 160 14.80 -14.56 8.47
CA PHE A 160 14.32 -15.72 9.25
C PHE A 160 14.84 -15.75 10.69
N GLY A 161 15.14 -14.58 11.26
CA GLY A 161 15.77 -14.43 12.57
C GLY A 161 17.27 -14.71 12.59
N LEU A 162 17.90 -14.89 11.43
CA LEU A 162 19.34 -15.18 11.34
C LEU A 162 20.20 -13.92 11.38
N VAL A 163 19.70 -12.81 10.84
CA VAL A 163 20.43 -11.52 10.77
C VAL A 163 19.46 -10.38 11.02
N GLU A 164 19.50 -9.83 12.24
CA GLU A 164 18.71 -8.67 12.62
C GLU A 164 18.96 -7.48 11.66
N GLY A 165 17.88 -6.86 11.21
CA GLY A 165 17.88 -5.75 10.27
C GLY A 165 18.03 -6.14 8.80
N TRP A 166 18.35 -7.39 8.47
CA TRP A 166 18.41 -7.83 7.08
C TRP A 166 17.03 -8.25 6.57
N ASN A 167 16.38 -7.35 5.86
CA ASN A 167 15.09 -7.59 5.22
C ASN A 167 15.29 -8.00 3.75
N PHE A 168 14.46 -8.91 3.25
CA PHE A 168 14.42 -9.25 1.83
C PHE A 168 13.00 -9.50 1.33
N ALA A 169 12.83 -9.39 0.02
CA ALA A 169 11.58 -9.67 -0.66
C ALA A 169 11.83 -10.45 -1.96
N LEU A 170 10.88 -11.29 -2.32
CA LEU A 170 10.79 -11.96 -3.61
C LEU A 170 9.41 -11.65 -4.19
N GLN A 171 9.37 -11.21 -5.44
CA GLN A 171 8.12 -10.81 -6.07
C GLN A 171 8.00 -11.39 -7.47
N TYR A 172 6.80 -11.85 -7.76
CA TYR A 172 6.38 -12.28 -9.10
C TYR A 172 5.20 -11.41 -9.54
N GLN A 173 5.23 -10.97 -10.79
CA GLN A 173 4.13 -10.26 -11.42
C GLN A 173 3.55 -11.12 -12.55
N GLY A 174 2.25 -11.42 -12.48
CA GLY A 174 1.54 -12.04 -13.58
C GLY A 174 1.51 -11.14 -14.82
N ASN A 175 1.45 -11.75 -16.00
CA ASN A 175 1.40 -11.00 -17.25
C ASN A 175 0.12 -10.12 -17.32
N ASN A 176 0.28 -8.85 -17.69
CA ASN A 176 -0.78 -7.85 -17.82
C ASN A 176 -0.86 -7.38 -19.27
N GLU A 177 -1.46 -8.18 -20.15
CA GLU A 177 -1.60 -7.86 -21.58
C GLU A 177 -2.84 -7.03 -21.91
N SER A 178 -2.74 -6.25 -22.98
CA SER A 178 -3.83 -5.46 -23.54
C SER A 178 -4.88 -6.38 -24.18
N GLY A 179 -5.92 -6.75 -23.43
CA GLY A 179 -7.19 -7.25 -23.99
C GLY A 179 -7.50 -8.74 -23.77
N ASN A 180 -7.89 -9.09 -22.54
CA ASN A 180 -9.06 -9.93 -22.26
C ASN A 180 -9.37 -9.86 -20.76
N ASN A 181 -10.02 -8.77 -20.33
CA ASN A 181 -10.71 -8.72 -19.04
C ASN A 181 -11.97 -9.58 -19.12
N ALA A 182 -11.77 -10.89 -19.30
CA ALA A 182 -12.75 -11.89 -18.95
C ALA A 182 -12.20 -12.55 -17.70
N PHE A 183 -12.68 -12.10 -16.53
CA PHE A 183 -12.75 -12.99 -15.39
C PHE A 183 -13.54 -14.21 -15.86
N GLY A 184 -12.84 -15.31 -16.09
CA GLY A 184 -13.43 -16.59 -16.40
C GLY A 184 -14.15 -17.11 -15.16
N GLN A 185 -15.43 -16.76 -15.04
CA GLN A 185 -16.55 -17.60 -14.61
C GLN A 185 -17.86 -16.81 -14.71
#